data_AF-A0A1G2XC03-F1
#
_entry.id   AF-A0A1G2XC03-F1
#
_cell.length_a   1.000
_cell.length_b   1.000
_cell.length_c   1.000
_cell.angle_alpha   90.00
_cell.angle_beta   90.00
_cell.angle_gamma   90.00
#
_symmetry.space_group_name_H-M   'P 1'
#
loop_
_entity.id
_entity.type
_entity.pdbx_description
1 polymer ?
#
loop_
_entity_poly.entity_id
_entity_poly.type
_entity_poly.pdbx_seq_one_letter_code
_entity_poly.pdbx_strand_id
1 'polypeptide(L)'
;MKAIKVVITDLDDTLWDWVDIWYQSFKALLDQLVKDSGIAEDILLGEFKTVFTKHKTTEYAFAIEELPSLQKKHKGEDLTVLYAEAIKKYREGRKASLRTYPTVLGTLITLKKKGVLLVGYTESMSFYTRYRLRNIELDYFFDYLYSPKDHEFPENIDPKRIRYYPPEHYNLRGVIHRFTPVGKLKPSPEILKEIVRDIGVASEQVIYIGDKLHKDISMAKDAGVIDVWAKYGEAKDRKEYELLRKVTHWSQEDVQKEKDTTIADVTPTYTLEKSFSEILEHLEFASFVDTKKDNLDLVVSIWKKTVDVQQHFNDMELRIRNFAITVMLAAIGAAGFSLREHFNVQVFGLQIPLAVILMLAGAFGLIPLWFMDKHWYHRLLYGAVKHASKIEQRHSQHLPEIGLSQTIKEESPLRLLGWEVHTTVKIDLFYIMVVIILLVGAGMLFFSNPVLLKQQKAETPIDTNQFVQCPEIILRQPNDTNKPSSKLLGIQKQIKSDSNVGK
;
A
#
# COMPACT_ATOMS: atom_id res chain seq x y z
N MET A 1 24.87 24.96 -12.28
CA MET A 1 25.14 24.13 -11.09
C MET A 1 24.90 22.67 -11.43
N LYS A 2 25.53 21.72 -10.75
CA LYS A 2 25.20 20.29 -10.94
C LYS A 2 23.82 20.03 -10.34
N ALA A 3 23.05 19.15 -10.98
CA ALA A 3 21.77 18.71 -10.43
C ALA A 3 21.99 17.92 -9.13
N ILE A 4 21.15 18.22 -8.13
CA ILE A 4 21.13 17.60 -6.81
C ILE A 4 20.56 16.19 -6.91
N LYS A 5 21.27 15.22 -6.35
CA LYS A 5 20.87 13.79 -6.33
C LYS A 5 20.45 13.32 -4.95
N VAL A 6 20.94 13.98 -3.90
CA VAL A 6 20.71 13.61 -2.50
C VAL A 6 20.20 14.81 -1.73
N VAL A 7 19.10 14.63 -1.02
CA VAL A 7 18.58 15.61 -0.07
C VAL A 7 18.71 15.02 1.32
N ILE A 8 19.54 15.65 2.14
CA ILE A 8 19.62 15.40 3.57
C ILE A 8 18.83 16.52 4.25
N THR A 9 17.93 16.18 5.16
CA THR A 9 17.09 17.19 5.83
C THR A 9 17.04 16.91 7.32
N ASP A 10 17.09 17.98 8.10
CA ASP A 10 16.55 17.96 9.45
C ASP A 10 15.03 17.73 9.40
N LEU A 11 14.44 17.43 10.56
CA LEU A 11 13.06 17.00 10.68
C LEU A 11 12.23 17.99 11.51
N ASP A 12 12.68 18.24 12.74
CA ASP A 12 11.96 19.08 13.71
C ASP A 12 12.12 20.55 13.30
N ASP A 13 11.02 21.27 13.18
CA ASP A 13 10.97 22.65 12.67
C ASP A 13 11.42 22.81 11.20
N THR A 14 11.73 21.71 10.50
CA THR A 14 12.01 21.70 9.06
C THR A 14 10.86 21.09 8.26
N LEU A 15 10.38 19.90 8.65
CA LEU A 15 9.29 19.19 7.96
C LEU A 15 7.94 19.32 8.67
N TRP A 16 7.96 19.58 9.97
CA TRP A 16 6.80 19.84 10.82
C TRP A 16 7.19 20.81 11.92
N ASP A 17 6.18 21.46 12.51
CA ASP A 17 6.39 22.42 13.59
C ASP A 17 6.55 21.69 14.93
N TRP A 18 7.79 21.38 15.31
CA TRP A 18 8.05 20.65 16.55
C TRP A 18 7.77 21.54 17.76
N VAL A 19 8.05 22.83 17.68
CA VAL A 19 7.75 23.79 18.76
C VAL A 19 6.25 23.86 19.05
N ASP A 20 5.38 23.93 18.03
CA ASP A 20 3.93 23.87 18.23
C ASP A 20 3.51 22.52 18.83
N ILE A 21 4.03 21.40 18.30
CA ILE A 21 3.71 20.06 18.84
C ILE A 21 4.09 19.95 20.32
N TRP A 22 5.30 20.39 20.66
CA TRP A 22 5.80 20.37 22.02
C TRP A 22 4.98 21.30 22.92
N TYR A 23 4.72 22.54 22.50
CA TYR A 23 3.97 23.52 23.28
C TYR A 23 2.53 23.07 23.55
N GLN A 24 1.78 22.66 22.51
CA GLN A 24 0.38 22.25 22.66
C GLN A 24 0.24 21.02 23.57
N SER A 25 1.22 20.11 23.53
CA SER A 25 1.20 18.91 24.36
C SER A 25 1.65 19.20 25.79
N PHE A 26 2.79 19.87 25.99
CA PHE A 26 3.35 20.15 27.30
C PHE A 26 2.52 21.17 28.09
N LYS A 27 2.02 22.23 27.46
CA LYS A 27 1.18 23.23 28.15
C LYS A 27 -0.14 22.60 28.62
N ALA A 28 -0.78 21.76 27.79
CA ALA A 28 -1.99 21.04 28.17
C ALA A 28 -1.76 20.07 29.33
N LEU A 29 -0.59 19.41 29.37
CA LEU A 29 -0.17 18.59 30.51
C LEU A 29 -0.02 19.44 31.78
N LEU A 30 0.75 20.51 31.69
CA LEU A 30 1.07 21.39 32.82
C LEU A 30 -0.19 22.00 33.43
N ASP A 31 -1.09 22.53 32.60
CA ASP A 31 -2.33 23.15 33.06
C ASP A 31 -3.24 22.16 33.79
N GLN A 32 -3.33 20.94 33.28
CA GLN A 32 -4.11 19.89 33.91
C GLN A 32 -3.45 19.40 35.20
N LEU A 33 -2.12 19.30 35.26
CA LEU A 33 -1.38 18.99 36.49
C LEU A 33 -1.55 20.07 37.56
N VAL A 34 -1.44 21.36 37.21
CA VAL A 34 -1.68 22.48 38.15
C VAL A 34 -3.09 22.38 38.74
N LYS A 35 -4.07 22.15 37.87
CA LYS A 35 -5.48 22.00 38.27
C LYS A 35 -5.71 20.81 39.20
N ASP A 36 -5.21 19.62 38.85
CA ASP A 36 -5.50 18.39 39.58
C ASP A 36 -4.66 18.24 40.85
N SER A 37 -3.40 18.70 40.82
CA SER A 37 -2.50 18.65 41.98
C SER A 37 -2.65 19.85 42.90
N GLY A 38 -3.15 21.00 42.43
CA GLY A 38 -3.15 22.26 43.17
C GLY A 38 -1.76 22.83 43.47
N ILE A 39 -0.72 22.31 42.81
CA ILE A 39 0.67 22.77 42.94
C ILE A 39 0.89 23.94 41.98
N ALA A 40 1.60 24.96 42.43
CA ALA A 40 1.85 26.15 41.64
C ALA A 40 2.69 25.83 40.38
N GLU A 41 2.38 26.51 39.27
CA GLU A 41 3.00 26.27 37.96
C GLU A 41 4.52 26.45 37.99
N ASP A 42 5.01 27.47 38.69
CA ASP A 42 6.43 27.78 38.82
C ASP A 42 7.23 26.66 39.51
N ILE A 43 6.63 26.01 40.52
CA ILE A 43 7.22 24.84 41.19
C ILE A 43 7.32 23.69 40.19
N LEU A 44 6.22 23.35 39.49
CA LEU A 44 6.21 22.26 38.52
C LEU A 44 7.19 22.50 37.37
N LEU A 45 7.28 23.72 36.85
CA LEU A 45 8.26 24.08 35.82
C LEU A 45 9.70 23.86 36.28
N GLY A 46 10.03 24.24 37.52
CA GLY A 46 11.36 24.00 38.10
C GLY A 46 11.68 22.51 38.25
N GLU A 47 10.70 21.71 38.65
CA GLU A 47 10.83 20.25 38.76
C GLU A 47 10.97 19.59 37.38
N PHE A 48 10.14 19.95 36.41
CA PHE A 48 10.26 19.49 35.02
C PHE A 48 11.63 19.85 34.43
N LYS A 49 12.14 21.07 34.66
CA LYS A 49 13.48 21.45 34.23
C LYS A 49 14.54 20.50 34.79
N THR A 50 14.43 20.13 36.06
CA THR A 50 15.37 19.21 36.71
C THR A 50 15.29 17.81 36.07
N VAL A 51 14.09 17.29 35.87
CA VAL A 51 13.86 15.98 35.23
C VAL A 51 14.36 15.98 33.78
N PHE A 52 14.02 17.00 32.99
CA PHE A 52 14.45 17.12 31.60
C PHE A 52 15.96 17.30 31.46
N THR A 53 16.60 18.02 32.39
CA THR A 53 18.08 18.12 32.44
C THR A 53 18.72 16.77 32.73
N LYS A 54 18.19 16.02 33.71
CA LYS A 54 18.67 14.67 34.06
C LYS A 54 18.60 13.72 32.87
N HIS A 55 17.49 13.75 32.12
CA HIS A 55 17.25 12.86 30.99
C HIS A 55 17.69 13.44 29.64
N LYS A 56 18.19 14.69 29.59
CA LYS A 56 18.64 15.36 28.35
C LYS A 56 17.59 15.35 27.22
N THR A 57 16.32 15.54 27.60
CA THR A 57 15.20 15.66 26.66
C THR A 57 14.01 16.35 27.33
N THR A 58 13.24 17.11 26.57
CA THR A 58 12.00 17.76 27.03
C THR A 58 10.74 16.93 26.73
N GLU A 59 10.93 15.70 26.25
CA GLU A 59 9.84 14.80 25.85
C GLU A 59 9.76 13.53 26.71
N TYR A 60 10.52 13.46 27.81
CA TYR A 60 10.66 12.25 28.64
C TYR A 60 9.30 11.70 29.10
N ALA A 61 9.01 10.46 28.73
CA ALA A 61 7.68 9.87 28.88
C ALA A 61 7.26 9.62 30.34
N PHE A 62 8.23 9.49 31.26
CA PHE A 62 8.01 9.20 32.69
C PHE A 62 8.23 10.41 33.59
N ALA A 63 8.08 11.62 33.03
CA ALA A 63 8.44 12.84 33.75
C ALA A 63 7.57 13.09 34.99
N ILE A 64 6.27 12.77 34.93
CA ILE A 64 5.31 12.98 36.04
C ILE A 64 5.73 12.17 37.26
N GLU A 65 6.16 10.93 37.03
CA GLU A 65 6.57 9.99 38.06
C GLU A 65 7.82 10.45 38.83
N GLU A 66 8.61 11.35 38.25
CA GLU A 66 9.84 11.88 38.84
C GLU A 66 9.69 13.29 39.45
N LEU A 67 8.48 13.87 39.49
CA LEU A 67 8.25 15.19 40.08
C LEU A 67 8.21 15.12 41.63
N PRO A 68 9.17 15.75 42.35
CA PRO A 68 9.27 15.64 43.80
C PRO A 68 8.01 16.08 44.55
N SER A 69 7.36 17.15 44.10
CA SER A 69 6.16 17.68 44.73
C SER A 69 4.97 16.71 44.63
N LEU A 70 4.83 16.02 43.50
CA LEU A 70 3.81 14.98 43.30
C LEU A 70 4.12 13.72 44.12
N GLN A 71 5.37 13.24 44.09
CA GLN A 71 5.81 12.09 44.89
C GLN A 71 5.60 12.31 46.39
N LYS A 72 5.90 13.53 46.88
CA LYS A 72 5.71 13.89 48.29
C LYS A 72 4.23 13.93 48.67
N LYS A 73 3.36 14.40 47.77
CA LYS A 73 1.92 14.51 47.99
C LYS A 73 1.21 13.15 47.96
N HIS A 74 1.64 12.27 47.05
CA HIS A 74 1.00 10.98 46.76
C HIS A 74 1.97 9.81 47.01
N LYS A 75 2.38 9.65 48.27
CA LYS A 75 3.38 8.64 48.64
C LYS A 75 2.87 7.22 48.41
N GLY A 76 3.55 6.49 47.52
CA GLY A 76 3.26 5.08 47.24
C GLY A 76 2.06 4.85 46.33
N GLU A 77 1.46 5.92 45.79
CA GLU A 77 0.38 5.84 44.80
C GLU A 77 0.95 5.82 43.36
N ASP A 78 0.20 5.24 42.44
CA ASP A 78 0.55 5.26 41.02
C ASP A 78 0.17 6.62 40.39
N LEU A 79 1.18 7.47 40.20
CA LEU A 79 1.01 8.81 39.63
C LEU A 79 0.44 8.78 38.20
N THR A 80 0.65 7.71 37.44
CA THR A 80 0.12 7.59 36.07
C THR A 80 -1.39 7.36 36.06
N VAL A 81 -1.91 6.68 37.09
CA VAL A 81 -3.35 6.48 37.28
C VAL A 81 -3.99 7.74 37.86
N LEU A 82 -3.37 8.36 38.86
CA LEU A 82 -3.87 9.59 39.48
C LEU A 82 -3.94 10.76 38.50
N TYR A 83 -2.92 10.93 37.66
CA TYR A 83 -2.84 12.01 36.68
C TYR A 83 -3.15 11.55 35.24
N ALA A 84 -3.99 10.51 35.11
CA ALA A 84 -4.38 9.96 33.81
C ALA A 84 -5.03 11.01 32.88
N GLU A 85 -5.82 11.94 33.43
CA GLU A 85 -6.40 13.02 32.63
C GLU A 85 -5.34 14.01 32.12
N ALA A 86 -4.30 14.32 32.90
CA ALA A 86 -3.18 15.15 32.44
C ALA A 86 -2.39 14.47 31.30
N ILE A 87 -2.11 13.17 31.43
CA ILE A 87 -1.48 12.36 30.38
C ILE A 87 -2.36 12.31 29.12
N LYS A 88 -3.68 12.19 29.29
CA LYS A 88 -4.62 12.24 28.17
C LYS A 88 -4.62 13.61 27.49
N LYS A 89 -4.59 14.72 28.24
CA LYS A 89 -4.49 16.07 27.68
C LYS A 89 -3.19 16.29 26.89
N TYR A 90 -2.07 15.80 27.39
CA TYR A 90 -0.81 15.76 26.64
C TYR A 90 -0.97 15.05 25.29
N ARG A 91 -1.56 13.86 25.28
CA ARG A 91 -1.77 13.04 24.07
C ARG A 91 -2.73 13.70 23.08
N GLU A 92 -3.81 14.31 23.57
CA GLU A 92 -4.77 15.08 22.77
C GLU A 92 -4.08 16.27 22.09
N GLY A 93 -3.33 17.08 22.86
CA GLY A 93 -2.57 18.22 22.34
C GLY A 93 -1.54 17.81 21.29
N ARG A 94 -0.77 16.74 21.55
CA ARG A 94 0.21 16.18 20.61
C ARG A 94 -0.45 15.69 19.31
N LYS A 95 -1.58 14.98 19.42
CA LYS A 95 -2.28 14.45 18.25
C LYS A 95 -2.89 15.56 17.39
N ALA A 96 -3.44 16.60 18.01
CA ALA A 96 -4.07 17.72 17.30
C ALA A 96 -3.08 18.62 16.55
N SER A 97 -1.85 18.73 17.07
CA SER A 97 -0.78 19.56 16.51
C SER A 97 0.14 18.82 15.53
N LEU A 98 0.21 17.48 15.58
CA LEU A 98 1.10 16.70 14.73
C LEU A 98 0.67 16.71 13.25
N ARG A 99 1.28 17.60 12.47
CA ARG A 99 1.09 17.75 11.02
C ARG A 99 2.37 18.28 10.37
N THR A 100 2.56 18.01 9.08
CA THR A 100 3.66 18.60 8.32
C THR A 100 3.42 20.09 8.07
N TYR A 101 4.48 20.85 7.83
CA TYR A 101 4.32 22.17 7.22
C TYR A 101 3.62 22.07 5.84
N PRO A 102 2.94 23.14 5.39
CA PRO A 102 2.37 23.18 4.05
C PRO A 102 3.43 22.83 2.99
N THR A 103 3.01 22.17 1.91
CA THR A 103 3.84 21.76 0.76
C THR A 103 4.86 20.65 0.98
N VAL A 104 5.22 20.29 2.21
CA VAL A 104 6.24 19.25 2.51
C VAL A 104 5.92 17.94 1.81
N LEU A 105 4.72 17.39 2.02
CA LEU A 105 4.32 16.11 1.42
C LEU A 105 4.39 16.14 -0.11
N GLY A 106 3.85 17.18 -0.74
CA GLY A 106 3.85 17.33 -2.21
C GLY A 106 5.27 17.45 -2.78
N THR A 107 6.16 18.11 -2.04
CA THR A 107 7.57 18.29 -2.42
C THR A 107 8.33 16.97 -2.31
N LEU A 108 8.17 16.23 -1.20
CA LEU A 108 8.79 14.91 -1.03
C LEU A 108 8.31 13.91 -2.09
N ILE A 109 7.02 13.91 -2.44
CA ILE A 109 6.48 13.12 -3.57
C ILE A 109 7.20 13.49 -4.87
N THR A 110 7.39 14.78 -5.13
CA THR A 110 8.04 15.28 -6.35
C THR A 110 9.51 14.85 -6.41
N LEU A 111 10.25 14.97 -5.32
CA LEU A 111 11.63 14.51 -5.22
C LEU A 111 11.75 12.99 -5.44
N LYS A 112 10.86 12.18 -4.84
CA LYS A 112 10.84 10.73 -5.05
C LYS A 112 10.50 10.35 -6.49
N LYS A 113 9.58 11.06 -7.15
CA LYS A 113 9.28 10.85 -8.58
C LYS A 113 10.49 11.16 -9.47
N LYS A 114 11.33 12.12 -9.09
CA LYS A 114 12.59 12.44 -9.76
C LYS A 114 13.72 11.46 -9.45
N GLY A 115 13.51 10.49 -8.55
CA GLY A 115 14.50 9.50 -8.16
C GLY A 115 15.58 10.01 -7.20
N VAL A 116 15.34 11.14 -6.53
CA VAL A 116 16.27 11.71 -5.54
C VAL A 116 16.33 10.80 -4.31
N LEU A 117 17.54 10.60 -3.77
CA LEU A 117 17.74 9.90 -2.50
C LEU A 117 17.40 10.84 -1.34
N LEU A 118 16.47 10.44 -0.47
CA LEU A 118 16.02 11.25 0.67
C LEU A 118 16.55 10.69 1.98
N VAL A 119 17.19 11.55 2.78
CA VAL A 119 17.78 11.19 4.07
C VAL A 119 17.27 12.14 5.15
N GLY A 120 16.69 11.59 6.21
CA GLY A 120 16.39 12.33 7.42
C GLY A 120 17.57 12.29 8.39
N TYR A 121 17.99 13.41 8.93
CA TYR A 121 19.02 13.48 9.97
C TYR A 121 18.60 14.42 11.10
N THR A 122 18.29 13.85 12.26
CA THR A 122 17.83 14.58 13.44
C THR A 122 18.66 14.24 14.68
N GLU A 123 18.67 15.17 15.64
CA GLU A 123 19.20 14.96 17.00
C GLU A 123 18.11 14.47 17.97
N SER A 124 16.86 14.38 17.50
CA SER A 124 15.72 13.85 18.26
C SER A 124 15.82 12.34 18.41
N MET A 125 15.44 11.81 19.57
CA MET A 125 15.59 10.38 19.85
C MET A 125 14.70 9.52 18.95
N SER A 126 15.15 8.29 18.74
CA SER A 126 14.58 7.33 17.79
C SER A 126 13.07 7.09 17.98
N PHE A 127 12.58 6.93 19.20
CA PHE A 127 11.18 6.64 19.49
C PHE A 127 10.27 7.76 19.05
N TYR A 128 10.58 9.01 19.42
CA TYR A 128 9.78 10.18 19.07
C TYR A 128 9.84 10.47 17.57
N THR A 129 11.04 10.39 16.99
CA THR A 129 11.26 10.54 15.54
C THR A 129 10.43 9.54 14.75
N ARG A 130 10.50 8.25 15.13
CA ARG A 130 9.71 7.18 14.52
C ARG A 130 8.23 7.42 14.70
N TYR A 131 7.80 7.73 15.92
CA TYR A 131 6.40 8.02 16.20
C TYR A 131 5.86 9.12 15.29
N ARG A 132 6.57 10.25 15.15
CA ARG A 132 6.17 11.34 14.27
C ARG A 132 6.06 10.89 12.83
N LEU A 133 7.16 10.38 12.25
CA LEU A 133 7.22 9.92 10.86
C LEU A 133 6.11 8.93 10.51
N ARG A 134 5.77 8.02 11.45
CA ARG A 134 4.69 7.04 11.29
C ARG A 134 3.31 7.68 11.23
N ASN A 135 3.02 8.57 12.16
CA ASN A 135 1.68 9.16 12.31
C ASN A 135 1.36 10.18 11.20
N ILE A 136 2.38 10.84 10.64
CA ILE A 136 2.22 11.74 9.49
C ILE A 136 2.54 11.06 8.15
N GLU A 137 2.76 9.74 8.16
CA GLU A 137 3.03 8.89 7.00
C GLU A 137 4.23 9.32 6.13
N LEU A 138 5.19 10.03 6.73
CA LEU A 138 6.42 10.41 6.04
C LEU A 138 7.45 9.26 5.99
N ASP A 139 7.24 8.17 6.72
CA ASP A 139 8.16 7.03 6.80
C ASP A 139 8.39 6.30 5.45
N TYR A 140 7.53 6.51 4.45
CA TYR A 140 7.66 5.93 3.11
C TYR A 140 8.54 6.74 2.14
N PHE A 141 8.84 7.99 2.47
CA PHE A 141 9.56 8.87 1.55
C PHE A 141 11.06 8.78 1.75
N PHE A 142 11.53 8.59 2.98
CA PHE A 142 12.94 8.52 3.29
C PHE A 142 13.55 7.17 2.90
N ASP A 143 14.74 7.21 2.32
CA ASP A 143 15.55 6.02 2.06
C ASP A 143 16.39 5.67 3.30
N TYR A 144 16.91 6.71 3.99
CA TYR A 144 17.64 6.57 5.25
C TYR A 144 17.12 7.54 6.31
N LEU A 145 17.19 7.12 7.57
CA LEU A 145 16.98 7.96 8.74
C LEU A 145 18.19 7.83 9.67
N TYR A 146 18.72 8.95 10.15
CA TYR A 146 19.77 9.02 11.15
C TYR A 146 19.25 9.74 12.38
N SER A 147 19.30 9.07 13.55
CA SER A 147 18.92 9.66 14.83
C SER A 147 19.70 9.03 15.99
N PRO A 148 19.78 9.68 17.16
CA PRO A 148 20.24 9.03 18.38
C PRO A 148 19.37 7.82 18.77
N LYS A 149 19.98 6.90 19.52
CA LYS A 149 19.24 5.82 20.21
C LYS A 149 18.37 6.40 21.32
N ASP A 150 17.31 5.68 21.65
CA ASP A 150 16.50 5.96 22.82
C ASP A 150 17.27 5.66 24.11
N HIS A 151 16.83 6.28 25.22
CA HIS A 151 17.28 5.87 26.55
C HIS A 151 16.91 4.43 26.85
N GLU A 152 17.69 3.81 27.74
CA GLU A 152 17.29 2.56 28.36
C GLU A 152 16.05 2.79 29.23
N PHE A 153 15.15 1.80 29.24
CA PHE A 153 13.99 1.84 30.12
C PHE A 153 14.46 1.75 31.59
N PRO A 154 13.79 2.43 32.54
CA PRO A 154 14.05 2.22 33.96
C PRO A 154 13.96 0.73 34.31
N GLU A 155 14.84 0.23 35.19
CA GLU A 155 15.01 -1.21 35.48
C GLU A 155 13.71 -1.95 35.84
N ASN A 156 12.74 -1.24 36.40
CA ASN A 156 11.47 -1.79 36.90
C ASN A 156 10.30 -1.72 35.91
N ILE A 157 10.55 -1.32 34.67
CA ILE A 157 9.50 -1.05 33.67
C ILE A 157 9.64 -2.01 32.49
N ASP A 158 8.65 -2.89 32.31
CA ASP A 158 8.54 -3.73 31.11
C ASP A 158 8.01 -2.90 29.92
N PRO A 159 8.79 -2.72 28.84
CA PRO A 159 8.37 -1.98 27.65
C PRO A 159 7.07 -2.49 27.02
N LYS A 160 6.75 -3.78 27.20
CA LYS A 160 5.51 -4.40 26.68
C LYS A 160 4.25 -3.95 27.43
N ARG A 161 4.40 -3.43 28.66
CA ARG A 161 3.27 -2.96 29.48
C ARG A 161 2.91 -1.50 29.22
N ILE A 162 3.80 -0.73 28.57
CA ILE A 162 3.60 0.70 28.28
C ILE A 162 3.12 0.92 26.85
N ARG A 163 3.52 0.05 25.93
CA ARG A 163 3.14 0.15 24.52
C ARG A 163 1.69 -0.30 24.34
N TYR A 164 0.86 0.61 23.86
CA TYR A 164 -0.54 0.32 23.56
C TYR A 164 -0.70 -0.60 22.34
N TYR A 165 0.23 -0.53 21.39
CA TYR A 165 0.22 -1.33 20.17
C TYR A 165 1.31 -2.41 20.16
N PRO A 166 1.18 -3.44 19.32
CA PRO A 166 2.25 -4.39 19.06
C PRO A 166 3.54 -3.72 18.56
N PRO A 167 4.74 -4.27 18.83
CA PRO A 167 6.02 -3.68 18.42
C PRO A 167 6.09 -3.33 16.92
N GLU A 168 5.46 -4.13 16.06
CA GLU A 168 5.42 -3.95 14.62
C GLU A 168 4.74 -2.65 14.20
N HIS A 169 3.78 -2.17 15.00
CA HIS A 169 3.08 -0.91 14.75
C HIS A 169 4.03 0.29 14.76
N TYR A 170 5.12 0.20 15.54
CA TYR A 170 6.11 1.26 15.70
C TYR A 170 7.27 1.15 14.71
N ASN A 171 7.32 0.09 13.89
CA ASN A 171 8.36 -0.09 12.86
C ASN A 171 8.12 0.82 11.66
N LEU A 172 9.18 1.46 11.18
CA LEU A 172 9.14 2.26 9.96
C LEU A 172 8.88 1.37 8.73
N ARG A 173 8.07 1.85 7.79
CA ARG A 173 7.72 1.13 6.55
C ARG A 173 8.50 1.70 5.36
N GLY A 174 9.73 1.23 5.16
CA GLY A 174 10.46 1.53 3.91
C GLY A 174 11.61 2.52 4.04
N VAL A 175 12.03 2.85 5.26
CA VAL A 175 13.26 3.62 5.53
C VAL A 175 14.25 2.78 6.33
N ILE A 176 15.53 2.87 5.97
CA ILE A 176 16.61 2.23 6.70
C ILE A 176 17.06 3.17 7.83
N HIS A 177 16.74 2.81 9.06
CA HIS A 177 17.12 3.58 10.24
C HIS A 177 18.53 3.19 10.71
N ARG A 178 19.39 4.20 10.85
CA ARG A 178 20.76 4.11 11.38
C ARG A 178 20.88 5.00 12.60
N PHE A 179 21.66 4.56 13.57
CA PHE A 179 21.88 5.35 14.80
C PHE A 179 23.12 6.22 14.67
N THR A 180 23.01 7.47 15.13
CA THR A 180 24.17 8.36 15.22
C THR A 180 25.05 7.99 16.43
N PRO A 181 26.36 8.27 16.36
CA PRO A 181 27.26 8.09 17.49
C PRO A 181 26.85 8.95 18.70
N VAL A 182 27.04 8.42 19.91
CA VAL A 182 26.75 9.15 21.16
C VAL A 182 27.69 10.34 21.31
N GLY A 183 27.15 11.50 21.69
CA GLY A 183 27.92 12.70 22.01
C GLY A 183 28.38 13.53 20.81
N LYS A 184 28.12 13.08 19.57
CA LYS A 184 28.34 13.87 18.36
C LYS A 184 27.04 14.56 17.96
N LEU A 185 27.03 15.88 18.05
CA LEU A 185 25.87 16.74 17.79
C LEU A 185 26.23 17.84 16.80
N LYS A 186 25.23 18.37 16.12
CA LYS A 186 25.31 19.59 15.32
C LYS A 186 25.76 20.74 16.24
N PRO A 187 26.67 21.63 15.80
CA PRO A 187 27.12 21.85 14.42
C PRO A 187 28.29 20.97 13.93
N SER A 188 28.71 19.92 14.65
CA SER A 188 29.83 19.09 14.18
C SER A 188 29.55 18.47 12.80
N PRO A 189 30.42 18.66 11.79
CA PRO A 189 30.20 18.17 10.43
C PRO A 189 30.47 16.68 10.27
N GLU A 190 30.98 16.00 11.30
CA GLU A 190 31.49 14.63 11.20
C GLU A 190 30.43 13.64 10.75
N ILE A 191 29.24 13.67 11.38
CA ILE A 191 28.14 12.77 11.01
C ILE A 191 27.69 13.03 9.59
N LEU A 192 27.56 14.30 9.18
CA LEU A 192 27.16 14.64 7.82
C LEU A 192 28.20 14.18 6.78
N LYS A 193 29.49 14.35 7.07
CA LYS A 193 30.59 13.83 6.25
C LYS A 193 30.56 12.31 6.13
N GLU A 194 30.26 11.60 7.23
CA GLU A 194 30.09 10.14 7.23
C GLU A 194 28.90 9.73 6.36
N ILE A 195 27.73 10.37 6.50
CA ILE A 195 26.54 10.11 5.68
C ILE A 195 26.85 10.29 4.18
N VAL A 196 27.49 11.41 3.80
CA VAL A 196 27.84 11.69 2.40
C VAL A 196 28.82 10.66 1.84
N ARG A 197 29.84 10.29 2.63
CA ARG A 197 30.82 9.26 2.26
C ARG A 197 30.16 7.90 2.06
N ASP A 198 29.25 7.53 2.95
CA ASP A 198 28.49 6.29 2.87
C ASP A 198 27.61 6.22 1.63
N ILE A 199 27.02 7.35 1.21
CA ILE A 199 26.20 7.43 0.00
C ILE A 199 27.07 7.38 -1.27
N GLY A 200 28.29 7.93 -1.22
CA GLY A 200 29.26 7.86 -2.32
C GLY A 200 28.96 8.84 -3.47
N VAL A 201 28.42 10.02 -3.14
CA VAL A 201 28.10 11.09 -4.11
C VAL A 201 28.95 12.32 -3.82
N ALA A 202 29.33 13.06 -4.87
CA ALA A 202 30.07 14.31 -4.73
C ALA A 202 29.26 15.35 -3.95
N SER A 203 29.91 16.06 -3.02
CA SER A 203 29.23 16.99 -2.11
C SER A 203 28.45 18.11 -2.82
N GLU A 204 28.85 18.50 -4.04
CA GLU A 204 28.09 19.50 -4.83
C GLU A 204 26.77 18.98 -5.40
N GLN A 205 26.46 17.69 -5.23
CA GLN A 205 25.19 17.07 -5.61
C GLN A 205 24.34 16.70 -4.37
N VAL A 206 24.79 17.13 -3.19
CA VAL A 206 24.12 16.91 -1.91
C VAL A 206 23.72 18.25 -1.33
N ILE A 207 22.47 18.35 -0.90
CA ILE A 207 22.02 19.48 -0.08
C ILE A 207 21.73 19.01 1.33
N TYR A 208 21.91 19.93 2.27
CA TYR A 208 21.43 19.80 3.64
C TYR A 208 20.43 20.91 3.95
N ILE A 209 19.22 20.54 4.37
CA ILE A 209 18.14 21.48 4.72
C ILE A 209 17.91 21.46 6.24
N GLY A 210 17.85 22.62 6.89
CA GLY A 210 17.49 22.70 8.31
C GLY A 210 17.10 24.12 8.75
N ASP A 211 16.48 24.24 9.92
CA ASP A 211 15.92 25.51 10.44
C ASP A 211 16.95 26.34 11.23
N LYS A 212 18.00 25.73 11.83
CA LYS A 212 18.91 26.45 12.74
C LYS A 212 20.20 26.90 12.06
N LEU A 213 20.42 28.22 11.97
CA LEU A 213 21.64 28.81 11.39
C LEU A 213 22.94 28.29 12.05
N HIS A 214 23.04 28.40 13.38
CA HIS A 214 24.27 28.02 14.11
C HIS A 214 24.48 26.50 14.25
N LYS A 215 23.49 25.67 13.87
CA LYS A 215 23.59 24.21 13.90
C LYS A 215 23.62 23.62 12.50
N ASP A 216 22.49 23.64 11.82
CA ASP A 216 22.27 22.99 10.53
C ASP A 216 23.10 23.62 9.43
N ILE A 217 23.04 24.95 9.32
CA ILE A 217 23.71 25.67 8.23
C ILE A 217 25.22 25.71 8.43
N SER A 218 25.66 25.94 9.67
CA SER A 218 27.08 25.87 10.03
C SER A 218 27.66 24.48 9.76
N MET A 219 26.98 23.42 10.20
CA MET A 219 27.38 22.04 9.95
C MET A 219 27.48 21.72 8.45
N ALA A 220 26.49 22.12 7.66
CA ALA A 220 26.44 21.86 6.24
C ALA A 220 27.62 22.52 5.50
N LYS A 221 27.93 23.78 5.84
CA LYS A 221 29.10 24.49 5.31
C LYS A 221 30.42 23.82 5.68
N ASP A 222 30.59 23.45 6.96
CA ASP A 222 31.80 22.77 7.44
C ASP A 222 31.95 21.34 6.87
N ALA A 223 30.84 20.74 6.47
CA ALA A 223 30.78 19.48 5.73
C ALA A 223 31.10 19.62 4.24
N GLY A 224 31.07 20.84 3.69
CA GLY A 224 31.27 21.11 2.28
C GLY A 224 30.10 20.69 1.39
N VAL A 225 28.89 20.53 1.94
CA VAL A 225 27.66 20.29 1.17
C VAL A 225 26.90 21.60 0.99
N ILE A 226 25.95 21.62 0.05
CA ILE A 226 25.15 22.81 -0.22
C ILE A 226 24.15 23.01 0.93
N ASP A 227 24.28 24.10 1.68
CA ASP A 227 23.41 24.45 2.79
C ASP A 227 22.13 25.19 2.33
N VAL A 228 20.98 24.79 2.88
CA VAL A 228 19.67 25.37 2.58
C VAL A 228 18.95 25.67 3.90
N TRP A 229 18.69 26.93 4.16
CA TRP A 229 18.05 27.37 5.39
C TRP A 229 16.54 27.40 5.30
N ALA A 230 15.86 26.58 6.10
CA ALA A 230 14.42 26.55 6.26
C ALA A 230 13.95 27.68 7.20
N LYS A 231 14.10 28.93 6.78
CA LYS A 231 13.77 30.11 7.60
C LYS A 231 12.30 30.14 8.04
N TYR A 232 11.38 29.62 7.23
CA TYR A 232 9.96 29.49 7.62
C TYR A 232 9.75 28.69 8.91
N GLY A 233 10.70 27.82 9.26
CA GLY A 233 10.68 26.97 10.46
C GLY A 233 11.17 27.66 11.72
N GLU A 234 11.86 28.79 11.61
CA GLU A 234 12.51 29.43 12.75
C GLU A 234 11.48 29.82 13.83
N ALA A 235 11.75 29.42 15.07
CA ALA A 235 10.82 29.54 16.18
C ALA A 235 11.35 30.33 17.39
N LYS A 236 12.62 30.76 17.37
CA LYS A 236 13.32 31.35 18.53
C LYS A 236 12.68 32.63 19.08
N ASP A 237 11.90 33.34 18.25
CA ASP A 237 11.23 34.60 18.61
C ASP A 237 9.73 34.43 18.95
N ARG A 238 9.22 33.19 18.93
CA ARG A 238 7.82 32.88 19.23
C ARG A 238 7.60 32.85 20.75
N LYS A 239 6.41 33.29 21.20
CA LYS A 239 6.07 33.34 22.64
C LYS A 239 6.05 31.96 23.27
N GLU A 240 5.62 30.96 22.51
CA GLU A 240 5.57 29.55 22.86
C GLU A 240 6.96 29.01 23.21
N TYR A 241 8.00 29.53 22.55
CA TYR A 241 9.40 29.14 22.76
C TYR A 241 9.93 29.57 24.14
N GLU A 242 9.37 30.61 24.75
CA GLU A 242 9.73 31.02 26.11
C GLU A 242 9.39 29.96 27.15
N LEU A 243 8.30 29.21 26.96
CA LEU A 243 7.98 28.09 27.84
C LEU A 243 9.03 26.98 27.72
N LEU A 244 9.50 26.69 26.51
CA LEU A 244 10.57 25.73 26.27
C LEU A 244 11.87 26.15 26.97
N ARG A 245 12.25 27.43 26.86
CA ARG A 245 13.44 27.98 27.54
C ARG A 245 13.42 27.81 29.06
N LYS A 246 12.22 27.80 29.68
CA LYS A 246 12.09 27.59 31.13
C LYS A 246 12.41 26.17 31.57
N VAL A 247 12.16 25.17 30.72
CA VAL A 247 12.27 23.74 31.09
C VAL A 247 13.31 22.97 30.29
N THR A 248 13.94 23.59 29.29
CA THR A 248 14.94 22.93 28.44
C THR A 248 16.13 22.43 29.24
N HIS A 249 16.73 21.35 28.74
CA HIS A 249 17.96 20.74 29.25
C HIS A 249 19.23 21.43 28.72
N TRP A 250 19.08 22.39 27.80
CA TRP A 250 20.21 23.11 27.20
C TRP A 250 20.91 24.00 28.22
N SER A 251 22.21 24.24 28.01
CA SER A 251 22.96 25.16 28.86
C SER A 251 22.49 26.60 28.66
N GLN A 252 22.74 27.48 29.63
CA GLN A 252 22.45 28.92 29.46
C GLN A 252 23.24 29.52 28.30
N GLU A 253 24.46 29.03 28.06
CA GLU A 253 25.30 29.42 26.94
C GLU A 253 24.65 29.03 25.59
N ASP A 254 24.13 27.80 25.47
CA ASP A 254 23.45 27.35 24.24
C ASP A 254 22.20 28.19 23.95
N VAL A 255 21.40 28.47 24.98
CA VAL A 255 20.19 29.30 24.86
C VAL A 255 20.55 30.72 24.44
N GLN A 256 21.61 31.30 25.00
CA GLN A 256 22.05 32.65 24.67
C GLN A 256 22.66 32.71 23.27
N LYS A 257 23.48 31.72 22.90
CA LYS A 257 24.05 31.59 21.55
C LYS A 257 22.96 31.47 20.49
N GLU A 258 21.90 30.70 20.75
CA GLU A 258 20.75 30.61 19.83
C GLU A 258 20.03 31.95 19.67
N LYS A 259 19.87 32.72 20.75
CA LYS A 259 19.26 34.06 20.71
C LYS A 259 20.11 35.05 19.91
N ASP A 260 21.42 35.03 20.12
CA ASP A 260 22.33 36.03 19.57
C ASP A 260 22.74 35.73 18.13
N THR A 261 22.64 34.48 17.68
CA THR A 261 23.00 34.11 16.30
C THR A 261 22.05 34.77 15.30
N THR A 262 22.65 35.51 14.36
CA THR A 262 21.98 36.15 13.23
C THR A 262 22.52 35.65 11.89
N ILE A 263 21.88 36.05 10.79
CA ILE A 263 22.35 35.78 9.42
C ILE A 263 23.72 36.43 9.16
N ALA A 264 24.06 37.51 9.88
CA ALA A 264 25.37 38.15 9.76
C ALA A 264 26.51 37.24 10.22
N ASP A 265 26.21 36.29 11.12
CA ASP A 265 27.18 35.32 11.65
C ASP A 265 27.31 34.08 10.73
N VAL A 266 26.20 33.68 10.10
CA VAL A 266 26.13 32.52 9.19
C VAL A 266 25.28 32.87 7.97
N THR A 267 25.90 33.16 6.84
CA THR A 267 25.19 33.49 5.59
C THR A 267 24.81 32.22 4.82
N PRO A 268 23.53 31.82 4.75
CA PRO A 268 23.12 30.61 4.04
C PRO A 268 23.31 30.74 2.53
N THR A 269 23.60 29.63 1.86
CA THR A 269 23.71 29.57 0.39
C THR A 269 22.33 29.71 -0.27
N TYR A 270 21.32 29.06 0.30
CA TYR A 270 19.92 29.22 -0.08
C TYR A 270 19.05 29.44 1.14
N THR A 271 18.01 30.26 1.01
CA THR A 271 17.02 30.50 2.05
C THR A 271 15.64 30.14 1.53
N LEU A 272 14.88 29.37 2.30
CA LEU A 272 13.46 29.08 2.09
C LEU A 272 12.65 29.98 3.02
N GLU A 273 12.05 31.01 2.46
CA GLU A 273 11.39 32.08 3.19
C GLU A 273 10.02 31.65 3.71
N LYS A 274 9.21 30.93 2.90
CA LYS A 274 7.80 30.65 3.24
C LYS A 274 7.45 29.17 3.30
N SER A 275 8.11 28.33 2.51
CA SER A 275 7.75 26.90 2.47
C SER A 275 8.86 25.99 1.98
N PHE A 276 8.71 24.70 2.29
CA PHE A 276 9.64 23.66 1.83
C PHE A 276 9.67 23.50 0.31
N SER A 277 8.58 23.82 -0.42
CA SER A 277 8.53 23.71 -1.88
C SER A 277 9.47 24.64 -2.62
N GLU A 278 9.91 25.75 -2.01
CA GLU A 278 10.83 26.72 -2.62
C GLU A 278 12.17 26.07 -3.04
N ILE A 279 12.54 24.92 -2.46
CA ILE A 279 13.72 24.16 -2.92
C ILE A 279 13.64 23.80 -4.41
N LEU A 280 12.44 23.56 -4.92
CA LEU A 280 12.20 23.19 -6.32
C LEU A 280 12.37 24.38 -7.27
N GLU A 281 12.30 25.61 -6.74
CA GLU A 281 12.51 26.85 -7.48
C GLU A 281 14.00 27.23 -7.51
N HIS A 282 14.73 26.90 -6.43
CA HIS A 282 16.12 27.29 -6.24
C HIS A 282 17.12 26.28 -6.81
N LEU A 283 16.73 25.01 -6.92
CA LEU A 283 17.62 23.89 -7.21
C LEU A 283 17.05 22.96 -8.29
N GLU A 284 17.94 22.45 -9.13
CA GLU A 284 17.61 21.37 -10.07
C GLU A 284 17.91 20.01 -9.45
N PHE A 285 17.01 19.04 -9.67
CA PHE A 285 17.10 17.70 -9.09
C PHE A 285 17.17 16.62 -10.17
N ALA A 286 18.01 15.62 -9.94
CA ALA A 286 18.20 14.45 -10.80
C ALA A 286 18.15 13.15 -9.98
N SER A 287 17.97 12.02 -10.68
CA SER A 287 17.93 10.71 -10.03
C SER A 287 19.27 10.39 -9.38
N PHE A 288 19.21 9.91 -8.14
CA PHE A 288 20.31 9.18 -7.52
C PHE A 288 20.38 7.78 -8.12
N VAL A 289 21.59 7.33 -8.42
CA VAL A 289 21.88 5.95 -8.78
C VAL A 289 23.07 5.52 -7.94
N ASP A 290 22.88 4.46 -7.18
CA ASP A 290 23.97 3.85 -6.44
C ASP A 290 24.89 3.13 -7.43
N THR A 291 26.11 3.65 -7.57
CA THR A 291 27.11 3.16 -8.54
C THR A 291 28.10 2.19 -7.92
N LYS A 292 27.94 1.84 -6.63
CA LYS A 292 28.80 0.83 -6.00
C LYS A 292 28.57 -0.52 -6.70
N LYS A 293 29.66 -1.18 -7.10
CA LYS A 293 29.62 -2.43 -7.88
C LYS A 293 28.72 -3.50 -7.25
N ASP A 294 28.87 -3.75 -5.95
CA ASP A 294 28.08 -4.73 -5.21
C ASP A 294 26.57 -4.41 -5.25
N ASN A 295 26.23 -3.12 -5.27
CA ASN A 295 24.84 -2.67 -5.33
C ASN A 295 24.26 -2.79 -6.75
N LEU A 296 25.07 -2.62 -7.79
CA LEU A 296 24.64 -2.87 -9.17
C LEU A 296 24.38 -4.38 -9.42
N ASP A 297 25.23 -5.26 -8.91
CA ASP A 297 25.02 -6.71 -8.97
C ASP A 297 23.73 -7.11 -8.24
N LEU A 298 23.47 -6.51 -7.07
CA LEU A 298 22.21 -6.69 -6.34
C LEU A 298 21.00 -6.20 -7.15
N VAL A 299 21.10 -5.03 -7.81
CA VAL A 299 20.05 -4.50 -8.67
C VAL A 299 19.75 -5.45 -9.84
N VAL A 300 20.78 -5.96 -10.52
CA VAL A 300 20.62 -6.94 -11.60
C VAL A 300 19.97 -8.22 -11.08
N SER A 301 20.34 -8.69 -9.87
CA SER A 301 19.71 -9.84 -9.24
C SER A 301 18.22 -9.62 -8.93
N ILE A 302 17.86 -8.45 -8.40
CA ILE A 302 16.46 -8.07 -8.13
C ILE A 302 15.67 -7.96 -9.45
N TRP A 303 16.25 -7.32 -10.47
CA TRP A 303 15.65 -7.20 -11.79
C TRP A 303 15.41 -8.58 -12.41
N LYS A 304 16.42 -9.46 -12.41
CA LYS A 304 16.31 -10.84 -12.89
C LYS A 304 15.17 -11.57 -12.20
N LYS A 305 15.10 -11.50 -10.87
CA LYS A 305 14.02 -12.16 -10.13
C LYS A 305 12.65 -11.59 -10.45
N THR A 306 12.56 -10.29 -10.73
CA THR A 306 11.31 -9.64 -11.15
C THR A 306 10.89 -10.14 -12.54
N VAL A 307 11.83 -10.25 -13.49
CA VAL A 307 11.58 -10.80 -14.84
C VAL A 307 11.16 -12.27 -14.75
N ASP A 308 11.79 -13.08 -13.90
CA ASP A 308 11.39 -14.48 -13.67
C ASP A 308 9.93 -14.58 -13.21
N VAL A 309 9.49 -13.68 -12.32
CA VAL A 309 8.09 -13.62 -11.85
C VAL A 309 7.15 -13.20 -12.98
N GLN A 310 7.56 -12.29 -13.87
CA GLN A 310 6.76 -11.95 -15.06
C GLN A 310 6.59 -13.16 -15.98
N GLN A 311 7.67 -13.89 -16.28
CA GLN A 311 7.61 -15.11 -17.09
C GLN A 311 6.66 -16.13 -16.46
N HIS A 312 6.75 -16.32 -15.14
CA HIS A 312 5.87 -17.23 -14.42
C HIS A 312 4.39 -16.86 -14.57
N PHE A 313 4.01 -15.59 -14.38
CA PHE A 313 2.60 -15.18 -14.56
C PHE A 313 2.13 -15.30 -16.00
N ASN A 314 2.97 -14.96 -16.99
CA ASN A 314 2.66 -15.16 -18.40
C ASN A 314 2.44 -16.65 -18.74
N ASP A 315 3.26 -17.54 -18.19
CA ASP A 315 3.09 -18.98 -18.35
C ASP A 315 1.78 -19.48 -17.72
N MET A 316 1.37 -18.91 -16.57
CA MET A 316 0.08 -19.24 -15.96
C MET A 316 -1.10 -18.81 -16.83
N GLU A 317 -1.05 -17.61 -17.43
CA GLU A 317 -2.07 -17.16 -18.39
C GLU A 317 -2.18 -18.13 -19.59
N LEU A 318 -1.05 -18.52 -20.20
CA LEU A 318 -1.03 -19.47 -21.32
C LEU A 318 -1.63 -20.83 -20.94
N ARG A 319 -1.33 -21.34 -19.74
CA ARG A 319 -1.93 -22.60 -19.25
C ARG A 319 -3.44 -22.50 -19.10
N ILE A 320 -3.96 -21.38 -18.57
CA ILE A 320 -5.40 -21.17 -18.43
C ILE A 320 -6.07 -21.12 -19.80
N ARG A 321 -5.47 -20.45 -20.79
CA ARG A 321 -5.99 -20.40 -22.16
C ARG A 321 -5.98 -21.78 -22.83
N ASN A 322 -4.92 -22.56 -22.65
CA ASN A 322 -4.89 -23.95 -23.14
C ASN A 322 -5.98 -24.81 -22.49
N PHE A 323 -6.25 -24.62 -21.19
CA PHE A 323 -7.34 -25.30 -20.50
C PHE A 323 -8.72 -24.85 -21.02
N ALA A 324 -8.91 -23.56 -21.31
CA ALA A 324 -10.12 -23.06 -21.95
C ALA A 324 -10.37 -23.70 -23.33
N ILE A 325 -9.32 -23.82 -24.17
CA ILE A 325 -9.40 -24.55 -25.46
C ILE A 325 -9.77 -26.02 -25.23
N THR A 326 -9.20 -26.64 -24.19
CA THR A 326 -9.50 -28.04 -23.83
C THR A 326 -10.96 -28.22 -23.45
N VAL A 327 -11.51 -27.33 -22.60
CA VAL A 327 -12.93 -27.33 -22.22
C VAL A 327 -13.83 -27.14 -23.45
N MET A 328 -13.46 -26.23 -24.35
CA MET A 328 -14.19 -26.02 -25.61
C MET A 328 -14.20 -27.30 -26.46
N LEU A 329 -13.03 -27.91 -26.71
CA LEU A 329 -12.93 -29.13 -27.52
C LEU A 329 -13.66 -30.31 -26.88
N ALA A 330 -13.60 -30.45 -25.55
CA ALA A 330 -14.33 -31.46 -24.81
C ALA A 330 -15.86 -31.28 -24.95
N ALA A 331 -16.35 -30.04 -24.84
CA ALA A 331 -17.77 -29.73 -25.04
C ALA A 331 -18.23 -30.05 -26.46
N ILE A 332 -17.44 -29.67 -27.48
CA ILE A 332 -17.72 -30.00 -28.89
C ILE A 332 -17.73 -31.52 -29.12
N GLY A 333 -16.73 -32.23 -28.61
CA GLY A 333 -16.62 -33.68 -28.74
C GLY A 333 -17.77 -34.43 -28.06
N ALA A 334 -18.12 -34.04 -26.83
CA ALA A 334 -19.23 -34.62 -26.09
C ALA A 334 -20.59 -34.33 -26.77
N ALA A 335 -20.77 -33.12 -27.30
CA ALA A 335 -21.94 -32.78 -28.10
C ALA A 335 -22.03 -33.61 -29.38
N GLY A 336 -20.92 -33.79 -30.11
CA GLY A 336 -20.85 -34.63 -31.31
C GLY A 336 -21.21 -36.09 -31.03
N PHE A 337 -20.69 -36.67 -29.95
CA PHE A 337 -21.05 -38.02 -29.51
C PHE A 337 -22.53 -38.11 -29.14
N SER A 338 -23.05 -37.13 -28.39
CA SER A 338 -24.46 -37.08 -28.00
C SER A 338 -25.41 -36.99 -29.19
N LEU A 339 -25.01 -36.33 -30.28
CA LEU A 339 -25.81 -36.26 -31.50
C LEU A 339 -25.88 -37.61 -32.22
N ARG A 340 -24.77 -38.34 -32.26
CA ARG A 340 -24.69 -39.68 -32.87
C ARG A 340 -25.61 -40.68 -32.18
N GLU A 341 -25.66 -40.65 -30.85
CA GLU A 341 -26.49 -41.56 -30.05
C GLU A 341 -27.93 -41.05 -29.86
N HIS A 342 -28.28 -39.90 -30.45
CA HIS A 342 -29.61 -39.30 -30.40
C HIS A 342 -30.15 -39.07 -28.96
N PHE A 343 -29.28 -38.73 -28.00
CA PHE A 343 -29.71 -38.44 -26.64
C PHE A 343 -30.53 -37.14 -26.55
N ASN A 344 -31.75 -37.24 -26.04
CA ASN A 344 -32.64 -36.12 -25.78
C ASN A 344 -33.03 -36.08 -24.31
N VAL A 345 -33.15 -34.87 -23.75
CA VAL A 345 -33.57 -34.64 -22.36
C VAL A 345 -34.84 -33.81 -22.37
N GLN A 346 -35.80 -34.19 -21.53
CA GLN A 346 -37.00 -33.40 -21.32
C GLN A 346 -36.72 -32.31 -20.27
N VAL A 347 -36.75 -31.05 -20.69
CA VAL A 347 -36.53 -29.89 -19.81
C VAL A 347 -37.73 -28.96 -19.97
N PHE A 348 -38.45 -28.67 -18.88
CA PHE A 348 -39.67 -27.85 -18.88
C PHE A 348 -40.72 -28.27 -19.94
N GLY A 349 -40.84 -29.57 -20.21
CA GLY A 349 -41.79 -30.12 -21.20
C GLY A 349 -41.29 -30.12 -22.65
N LEU A 350 -40.16 -29.48 -22.94
CA LEU A 350 -39.52 -29.47 -24.27
C LEU A 350 -38.48 -30.59 -24.38
N GLN A 351 -38.41 -31.27 -25.54
CA GLN A 351 -37.36 -32.24 -25.83
C GLN A 351 -36.15 -31.54 -26.45
N ILE A 352 -35.10 -31.37 -25.65
CA ILE A 352 -33.87 -30.68 -26.06
C ILE A 352 -32.76 -31.72 -26.27
N PRO A 353 -32.01 -31.68 -27.39
CA PRO A 353 -30.85 -32.53 -27.57
C PRO A 353 -29.82 -32.28 -26.46
N LEU A 354 -29.32 -33.34 -25.83
CA LEU A 354 -28.31 -33.22 -24.78
C LEU A 354 -27.06 -32.46 -25.27
N ALA A 355 -26.75 -32.56 -26.56
CA ALA A 355 -25.69 -31.81 -27.23
C ALA A 355 -25.81 -30.27 -27.06
N VAL A 356 -27.02 -29.71 -27.06
CA VAL A 356 -27.24 -28.27 -26.82
C VAL A 356 -26.86 -27.91 -25.38
N ILE A 357 -27.28 -28.73 -24.41
CA ILE A 357 -26.96 -28.53 -22.99
C ILE A 357 -25.45 -28.63 -22.77
N LEU A 358 -24.77 -29.59 -23.40
CA LEU A 358 -23.33 -29.77 -23.29
C LEU A 358 -22.53 -28.58 -23.86
N MET A 359 -22.96 -28.01 -25.00
CA MET A 359 -22.33 -26.81 -25.56
C MET A 359 -22.54 -25.58 -24.66
N LEU A 360 -23.74 -25.39 -24.10
CA LEU A 360 -24.02 -24.31 -23.15
C LEU A 360 -23.24 -24.49 -21.84
N ALA A 361 -23.12 -25.72 -21.33
CA ALA A 361 -22.30 -26.03 -20.17
C ALA A 361 -20.82 -25.73 -20.42
N GLY A 362 -20.30 -26.04 -21.61
CA GLY A 362 -18.96 -25.64 -22.04
C GLY A 362 -18.79 -24.12 -22.04
N ALA A 363 -19.74 -23.37 -22.62
CA ALA A 363 -19.72 -21.91 -22.63
C ALA A 363 -19.73 -21.32 -21.22
N PHE A 364 -20.55 -21.86 -20.32
CA PHE A 364 -20.59 -21.46 -18.91
C PHE A 364 -19.28 -21.78 -18.18
N GLY A 365 -18.68 -22.94 -18.45
CA GLY A 365 -17.39 -23.35 -17.88
C GLY A 365 -16.21 -22.45 -18.26
N LEU A 366 -16.33 -21.67 -19.34
CA LEU A 366 -15.32 -20.70 -19.76
C LEU A 366 -15.36 -19.40 -18.93
N ILE A 367 -16.49 -19.05 -18.31
CA ILE A 367 -16.65 -17.83 -17.50
C ILE A 367 -15.64 -17.77 -16.33
N PRO A 368 -15.52 -18.80 -15.46
CA PRO A 368 -14.53 -18.77 -14.38
C PRO A 368 -13.10 -18.72 -14.92
N LEU A 369 -12.81 -19.36 -16.07
CA LEU A 369 -11.48 -19.32 -16.68
C LEU A 369 -11.13 -17.93 -17.21
N TRP A 370 -12.06 -17.25 -17.88
CA TRP A 370 -11.91 -15.85 -18.28
C TRP A 370 -11.69 -14.94 -17.08
N PHE A 371 -12.44 -15.16 -15.99
CA PHE A 371 -12.31 -14.36 -14.78
C PHE A 371 -10.93 -14.53 -14.14
N MET A 372 -10.44 -15.77 -14.05
CA MET A 372 -9.09 -16.07 -13.55
C MET A 372 -8.00 -15.44 -14.43
N ASP A 373 -8.07 -15.59 -15.75
CA ASP A 373 -7.09 -15.02 -16.70
C ASP A 373 -7.05 -13.49 -16.55
N LYS A 374 -8.19 -12.82 -16.72
CA LYS A 374 -8.27 -11.34 -16.77
C LYS A 374 -8.14 -10.65 -15.41
N HIS A 375 -8.87 -11.12 -14.41
CA HIS A 375 -9.02 -10.39 -13.15
C HIS A 375 -8.02 -10.81 -12.08
N TRP A 376 -7.40 -11.99 -12.21
CA TRP A 376 -6.36 -12.44 -11.28
C TRP A 376 -4.99 -12.36 -11.93
N TYR A 377 -4.66 -13.27 -12.83
CA TYR A 377 -3.28 -13.44 -13.30
C TYR A 377 -2.79 -12.28 -14.16
N HIS A 378 -3.63 -11.72 -15.03
CA HIS A 378 -3.25 -10.56 -15.83
C HIS A 378 -2.97 -9.31 -15.00
N ARG A 379 -3.70 -9.11 -13.90
CA ARG A 379 -3.41 -8.01 -12.96
C ARG A 379 -2.07 -8.21 -12.25
N LEU A 380 -1.73 -9.44 -11.90
CA LEU A 380 -0.45 -9.78 -11.29
C LEU A 380 0.71 -9.59 -12.29
N LEU A 381 0.56 -10.06 -13.53
CA LEU A 381 1.52 -9.85 -14.61
C LEU A 381 1.77 -8.35 -14.85
N TYR A 382 0.70 -7.57 -14.99
CA TYR A 382 0.80 -6.12 -15.17
C TYR A 382 1.54 -5.43 -14.00
N GLY A 383 1.27 -5.86 -12.77
CA GLY A 383 1.98 -5.39 -11.58
C GLY A 383 3.48 -5.67 -11.65
N ALA A 384 3.87 -6.88 -12.04
CA ALA A 384 5.27 -7.30 -12.19
C ALA A 384 5.99 -6.53 -13.32
N VAL A 385 5.34 -6.32 -14.47
CA VAL A 385 5.86 -5.50 -15.59
C VAL A 385 6.08 -4.06 -15.16
N LYS A 386 5.11 -3.47 -14.47
CA LYS A 386 5.22 -2.10 -13.95
C LYS A 386 6.34 -1.96 -12.92
N HIS A 387 6.58 -2.98 -12.11
CA HIS A 387 7.68 -2.99 -11.14
C HIS A 387 9.03 -3.05 -11.84
N ALA A 388 9.23 -3.97 -12.80
CA ALA A 388 10.48 -4.03 -13.58
C ALA A 388 10.74 -2.73 -14.34
N SER A 389 9.74 -2.17 -15.02
CA SER A 389 9.88 -0.89 -15.74
C SER A 389 10.40 0.23 -14.84
N LYS A 390 10.03 0.25 -13.55
CA LYS A 390 10.57 1.23 -12.59
C LYS A 390 12.06 0.99 -12.27
N ILE A 391 12.47 -0.28 -12.15
CA ILE A 391 13.87 -0.64 -11.95
C ILE A 391 14.68 -0.25 -13.19
N GLU A 392 14.20 -0.63 -14.37
CA GLU A 392 14.81 -0.30 -15.66
C GLU A 392 14.97 1.21 -15.85
N GLN A 393 13.92 2.00 -15.62
CA GLN A 393 13.97 3.45 -15.75
C GLN A 393 14.98 4.08 -14.78
N ARG A 394 14.98 3.64 -13.51
CA ARG A 394 15.89 4.15 -12.47
C ARG A 394 17.36 3.90 -12.81
N HIS A 395 17.67 2.80 -13.47
CA HIS A 395 19.05 2.38 -13.76
C HIS A 395 19.44 2.54 -15.24
N SER A 396 18.57 3.06 -16.10
CA SER A 396 18.77 3.21 -17.55
C SER A 396 20.10 3.86 -17.98
N GLN A 397 20.63 4.81 -17.20
CA GLN A 397 21.90 5.47 -17.51
C GLN A 397 23.13 4.60 -17.23
N HIS A 398 23.04 3.66 -16.29
CA HIS A 398 24.18 2.86 -15.81
C HIS A 398 24.08 1.38 -16.22
N LEU A 399 22.87 0.91 -16.53
CA LEU A 399 22.53 -0.41 -17.01
C LEU A 399 21.54 -0.27 -18.18
N PRO A 400 21.91 0.32 -19.33
CA PRO A 400 20.98 0.50 -20.45
C PRO A 400 20.44 -0.83 -21.01
N GLU A 401 21.15 -1.94 -20.81
CA GLU A 401 20.82 -3.26 -21.36
C GLU A 401 19.65 -3.96 -20.65
N ILE A 402 19.21 -3.49 -19.47
CA ILE A 402 18.12 -4.13 -18.73
C ILE A 402 16.72 -3.70 -19.18
N GLY A 403 16.60 -2.80 -20.17
CA GLY A 403 15.35 -2.16 -20.63
C GLY A 403 14.34 -3.06 -21.38
N LEU A 404 14.21 -4.33 -21.01
CA LEU A 404 13.34 -5.30 -21.67
C LEU A 404 11.85 -4.95 -21.54
N SER A 405 11.38 -4.66 -20.33
CA SER A 405 9.96 -4.41 -20.04
C SER A 405 9.47 -3.14 -20.74
N GLN A 406 10.30 -2.10 -20.76
CA GLN A 406 10.00 -0.87 -21.47
C GLN A 406 9.90 -1.08 -22.98
N THR A 407 10.86 -1.79 -23.58
CA THR A 407 10.87 -2.10 -25.02
C THR A 407 9.62 -2.90 -25.42
N ILE A 408 9.25 -3.94 -24.64
CA ILE A 408 8.03 -4.72 -24.90
C ILE A 408 6.79 -3.83 -24.85
N LYS A 409 6.70 -2.92 -23.88
CA LYS A 409 5.55 -2.03 -23.73
C LYS A 409 5.39 -1.07 -24.92
N GLU A 410 6.50 -0.56 -25.45
CA GLU A 410 6.52 0.33 -26.62
C GLU A 410 6.09 -0.40 -27.91
N GLU A 411 6.47 -1.66 -28.06
CA GLU A 411 6.15 -2.51 -29.23
C GLU A 411 4.80 -3.26 -29.13
N SER A 412 4.17 -3.32 -27.95
CA SER A 412 2.95 -4.11 -27.70
C SER A 412 1.64 -3.65 -28.38
N PRO A 413 1.38 -2.34 -28.61
CA PRO A 413 0.12 -1.87 -29.17
C PRO A 413 -0.13 -2.43 -30.58
N LEU A 414 -1.23 -3.18 -30.76
CA LEU A 414 -1.69 -3.58 -32.09
C LEU A 414 -2.57 -2.45 -32.66
N ARG A 415 -2.11 -1.82 -33.73
CA ARG A 415 -2.86 -0.81 -34.48
C ARG A 415 -3.62 -1.49 -35.61
N LEU A 416 -4.92 -1.72 -35.41
CA LEU A 416 -5.78 -2.38 -36.38
C LEU A 416 -6.89 -1.41 -36.81
N LEU A 417 -6.99 -1.10 -38.12
CA LEU A 417 -8.00 -0.19 -38.68
C LEU A 417 -8.11 1.20 -37.99
N GLY A 418 -7.00 1.72 -37.45
CA GLY A 418 -6.99 3.02 -36.75
C GLY A 418 -7.36 2.95 -35.26
N TRP A 419 -7.61 1.76 -34.72
CA TRP A 419 -7.90 1.53 -33.30
C TRP A 419 -6.67 0.93 -32.60
N GLU A 420 -6.31 1.45 -31.42
CA GLU A 420 -5.27 0.86 -30.58
C GLU A 420 -5.89 -0.21 -29.67
N VAL A 421 -5.59 -1.48 -29.93
CA VAL A 421 -6.12 -2.60 -29.15
C VAL A 421 -5.20 -2.87 -27.95
N HIS A 422 -5.64 -2.46 -26.77
CA HIS A 422 -4.94 -2.75 -25.51
C HIS A 422 -5.00 -4.24 -25.13
N THR A 423 -4.01 -4.71 -24.37
CA THR A 423 -3.83 -6.14 -24.01
C THR A 423 -5.04 -6.76 -23.31
N THR A 424 -5.76 -6.01 -22.48
CA THR A 424 -6.99 -6.47 -21.82
C THR A 424 -8.10 -6.81 -22.82
N VAL A 425 -8.18 -6.09 -23.94
CA VAL A 425 -9.16 -6.34 -25.01
C VAL A 425 -8.81 -7.61 -25.77
N LYS A 426 -7.51 -7.94 -25.91
CA LYS A 426 -7.07 -9.19 -26.56
C LYS A 426 -7.56 -10.44 -25.81
N ILE A 427 -7.56 -10.40 -24.47
CA ILE A 427 -8.09 -11.49 -23.62
C ILE A 427 -9.61 -11.62 -23.82
N ASP A 428 -10.34 -10.52 -23.79
CA ASP A 428 -11.79 -10.53 -24.01
C ASP A 428 -12.14 -11.10 -25.38
N LEU A 429 -11.45 -10.68 -26.44
CA LEU A 429 -11.65 -11.18 -27.80
C LEU A 429 -11.44 -12.70 -27.90
N PHE A 430 -10.41 -13.23 -27.24
CA PHE A 430 -10.16 -14.67 -27.21
C PHE A 430 -11.34 -15.45 -26.61
N TYR A 431 -11.81 -15.08 -25.42
CA TYR A 431 -12.93 -15.77 -24.78
C TYR A 431 -14.27 -15.54 -25.48
N ILE A 432 -14.52 -14.33 -26.00
CA ILE A 432 -15.72 -14.03 -26.79
C ILE A 432 -15.77 -14.93 -28.03
N MET A 433 -14.66 -15.08 -28.76
CA MET A 433 -14.60 -15.94 -29.93
C MET A 433 -14.92 -17.40 -29.58
N VAL A 434 -14.32 -17.94 -28.51
CA VAL A 434 -14.55 -19.31 -28.05
C VAL A 434 -16.01 -19.52 -27.61
N VAL A 435 -16.58 -18.58 -26.86
CA VAL A 435 -17.99 -18.65 -26.42
C VAL A 435 -18.95 -18.54 -27.60
N ILE A 436 -18.71 -17.63 -28.56
CA ILE A 436 -19.54 -17.50 -29.76
C ILE A 436 -19.60 -18.81 -30.54
N ILE A 437 -18.47 -19.51 -30.72
CA ILE A 437 -18.42 -20.80 -31.40
C ILE A 437 -19.38 -21.81 -30.73
N LEU A 438 -19.34 -21.91 -29.39
CA LEU A 438 -20.20 -22.82 -28.65
C LEU A 438 -21.69 -22.41 -28.69
N LEU A 439 -21.99 -21.10 -28.60
CA LEU A 439 -23.37 -20.60 -28.64
C LEU A 439 -24.00 -20.75 -30.04
N VAL A 440 -23.25 -20.44 -31.10
CA VAL A 440 -23.70 -20.64 -32.48
C VAL A 440 -23.94 -22.13 -32.74
N GLY A 441 -23.02 -23.00 -32.31
CA GLY A 441 -23.19 -24.45 -32.38
C GLY A 441 -24.46 -24.92 -31.65
N ALA A 442 -24.66 -24.46 -30.42
CA ALA A 442 -25.85 -24.79 -29.63
C ALA A 442 -27.15 -24.33 -30.33
N GLY A 443 -27.16 -23.12 -30.88
CA GLY A 443 -28.28 -22.58 -31.64
C GLY A 443 -28.60 -23.40 -32.89
N MET A 444 -27.60 -23.71 -33.71
CA MET A 444 -27.78 -24.56 -34.90
C MET A 444 -28.38 -25.92 -34.54
N LEU A 445 -27.87 -26.56 -33.48
CA LEU A 445 -28.38 -27.85 -33.01
C LEU A 445 -29.82 -27.76 -32.49
N PHE A 446 -30.14 -26.69 -31.75
CA PHE A 446 -31.48 -26.45 -31.25
C PHE A 446 -32.52 -26.30 -32.37
N PHE A 447 -32.22 -25.50 -33.40
CA PHE A 447 -33.12 -25.28 -34.54
C PHE A 447 -33.16 -26.45 -35.53
N SER A 448 -32.16 -27.32 -35.54
CA SER A 448 -32.10 -28.49 -36.42
C SER A 448 -32.98 -29.67 -35.97
N ASN A 449 -33.53 -29.66 -34.76
CA ASN A 449 -34.30 -30.79 -34.22
C ASN A 449 -35.76 -30.81 -34.74
N PRO A 450 -36.17 -31.82 -35.54
CA PRO A 450 -37.50 -31.89 -36.16
C PRO A 450 -38.66 -32.12 -35.16
N VAL A 451 -38.38 -32.45 -33.90
CA VAL A 451 -39.41 -32.64 -32.86
C VAL A 451 -40.10 -31.32 -32.49
N LEU A 452 -39.37 -30.20 -32.46
CA LEU A 452 -39.93 -28.86 -32.19
C LEU A 452 -40.82 -28.37 -33.35
N LEU A 453 -40.47 -28.72 -34.59
CA LEU A 453 -41.25 -28.40 -35.79
C LEU A 453 -42.60 -29.15 -35.85
N LYS A 454 -42.71 -30.32 -35.20
CA LYS A 454 -43.96 -31.10 -35.15
C LYS A 454 -44.95 -30.60 -34.09
N GLN A 455 -44.47 -30.08 -32.95
CA GLN A 455 -45.35 -29.56 -31.90
C GLN A 455 -46.03 -28.24 -32.30
N GLN A 456 -45.38 -27.38 -33.09
CA GLN A 456 -46.00 -26.16 -33.64
C GLN A 456 -47.12 -26.43 -34.67
N LYS A 457 -47.12 -27.60 -35.33
CA LYS A 457 -48.15 -27.96 -36.34
C LYS A 457 -49.39 -28.64 -35.75
N ALA A 458 -49.38 -29.01 -34.48
CA ALA A 458 -50.46 -29.79 -33.86
C ALA A 458 -51.60 -28.93 -33.26
N GLU A 459 -51.50 -27.60 -33.29
CA GLU A 459 -52.49 -26.66 -32.70
C GLU A 459 -53.39 -25.95 -33.74
N THR A 460 -53.74 -26.61 -34.85
CA THR A 460 -54.87 -26.15 -35.70
C THR A 460 -56.15 -26.92 -35.34
N PRO A 461 -57.30 -26.26 -35.10
CA PRO A 461 -58.52 -26.94 -34.64
C PRO A 461 -59.15 -27.78 -35.74
N ILE A 462 -59.67 -28.95 -35.36
CA ILE A 462 -60.46 -29.84 -36.21
C ILE A 462 -61.83 -29.17 -36.45
N ASP A 463 -62.15 -28.89 -37.70
CA ASP A 463 -63.45 -28.37 -38.12
C ASP A 463 -64.45 -29.52 -38.30
N THR A 464 -65.49 -29.52 -37.48
CA THR A 464 -66.64 -30.43 -37.54
C THR A 464 -67.56 -30.01 -38.67
N ASN A 465 -67.40 -30.59 -39.87
CA ASN A 465 -68.49 -30.83 -40.84
C ASN A 465 -67.97 -31.51 -42.10
N GLN A 466 -68.22 -32.81 -42.27
CA GLN A 466 -68.74 -33.39 -43.52
C GLN A 466 -68.92 -34.92 -43.37
N PHE A 467 -70.17 -35.34 -43.36
CA PHE A 467 -70.61 -36.69 -43.70
C PHE A 467 -70.30 -36.99 -45.17
N VAL A 468 -70.08 -38.27 -45.53
CA VAL A 468 -70.89 -39.07 -46.48
C VAL A 468 -70.11 -40.31 -47.02
N GLN A 469 -70.79 -41.47 -46.90
CA GLN A 469 -70.74 -42.74 -47.66
C GLN A 469 -69.63 -43.81 -47.46
N CYS A 470 -70.06 -44.96 -46.94
CA CYS A 470 -69.55 -46.32 -47.20
C CYS A 470 -69.92 -46.78 -48.64
N PRO A 471 -69.20 -47.73 -49.27
CA PRO A 471 -69.36 -49.19 -49.01
C PRO A 471 -67.98 -49.92 -49.08
N GLU A 472 -67.76 -51.22 -48.87
CA GLU A 472 -68.56 -52.44 -48.79
C GLU A 472 -67.73 -53.51 -48.03
N ILE A 473 -68.41 -54.48 -47.45
CA ILE A 473 -67.88 -55.60 -46.67
C ILE A 473 -67.32 -56.68 -47.61
N ILE A 474 -66.11 -57.19 -47.34
CA ILE A 474 -65.77 -58.59 -47.68
C ILE A 474 -65.16 -59.27 -46.45
N LEU A 475 -65.92 -60.26 -45.97
CA LEU A 475 -65.60 -61.22 -44.92
C LEU A 475 -64.44 -62.15 -45.32
N ARG A 476 -63.51 -62.39 -44.38
CA ARG A 476 -63.00 -63.74 -44.09
C ARG A 476 -62.33 -63.79 -42.70
N GLN A 477 -62.98 -64.52 -41.79
CA GLN A 477 -62.47 -65.02 -40.51
C GLN A 477 -61.60 -66.28 -40.72
N PRO A 478 -61.10 -66.96 -39.65
CA PRO A 478 -60.39 -66.48 -38.45
C PRO A 478 -59.10 -67.32 -38.20
N ASN A 479 -58.35 -67.03 -37.14
CA ASN A 479 -57.99 -68.03 -36.11
C ASN A 479 -57.23 -67.36 -34.95
N ASP A 480 -57.93 -67.24 -33.82
CA ASP A 480 -57.58 -67.80 -32.50
C ASP A 480 -56.15 -68.33 -32.32
N THR A 481 -55.41 -68.15 -31.22
CA THR A 481 -55.76 -67.84 -29.82
C THR A 481 -54.44 -67.65 -29.05
N ASN A 482 -54.41 -66.75 -28.06
CA ASN A 482 -54.05 -67.03 -26.64
C ASN A 482 -53.46 -65.81 -25.90
N LYS A 483 -54.30 -65.29 -24.99
CA LYS A 483 -53.98 -64.57 -23.73
C LYS A 483 -53.42 -65.56 -22.67
N PRO A 484 -53.14 -65.19 -21.39
CA PRO A 484 -53.03 -63.87 -20.69
C PRO A 484 -51.63 -63.75 -19.99
N SER A 485 -51.20 -62.74 -19.21
CA SER A 485 -51.79 -62.12 -18.01
C SER A 485 -51.02 -60.88 -17.49
N SER A 486 -51.78 -59.79 -17.26
CA SER A 486 -51.79 -58.87 -16.10
C SER A 486 -50.57 -58.79 -15.16
N LYS A 487 -49.89 -57.63 -15.01
CA LYS A 487 -50.28 -56.37 -14.30
C LYS A 487 -49.90 -56.34 -12.79
N LEU A 488 -49.07 -55.32 -12.49
CA LEU A 488 -49.22 -54.29 -11.43
C LEU A 488 -49.16 -54.71 -9.95
N LEU A 489 -48.37 -54.00 -9.16
CA LEU A 489 -48.73 -52.80 -8.35
C LEU A 489 -47.45 -52.41 -7.57
N GLY A 490 -47.02 -51.15 -7.47
CA GLY A 490 -47.63 -50.03 -6.74
C GLY A 490 -46.60 -49.57 -5.68
N ILE A 491 -45.87 -48.45 -5.88
CA ILE A 491 -46.22 -47.05 -5.57
C ILE A 491 -46.04 -46.68 -4.07
N GLN A 492 -45.14 -45.69 -3.86
CA GLN A 492 -45.08 -44.65 -2.81
C GLN A 492 -44.68 -45.07 -1.37
N LYS A 493 -43.93 -44.28 -0.57
CA LYS A 493 -44.00 -42.81 -0.38
C LYS A 493 -42.85 -42.29 0.53
N GLN A 494 -42.50 -40.99 0.35
CA GLN A 494 -42.03 -39.97 1.32
C GLN A 494 -40.72 -40.19 2.12
N ILE A 495 -39.63 -39.48 1.82
CA ILE A 495 -39.23 -38.10 2.26
C ILE A 495 -39.14 -37.94 3.80
N LYS A 496 -37.92 -37.87 4.36
CA LYS A 496 -37.33 -36.66 5.00
C LYS A 496 -35.96 -36.89 5.63
N SER A 497 -35.06 -35.97 5.29
CA SER A 497 -33.98 -35.32 6.06
C SER A 497 -33.00 -36.15 6.90
N ASP A 498 -31.73 -35.97 6.51
CA ASP A 498 -30.51 -36.08 7.30
C ASP A 498 -30.67 -35.66 8.77
N SER A 499 -30.07 -36.43 9.68
CA SER A 499 -28.82 -36.01 10.33
C SER A 499 -28.39 -36.98 11.43
N ASN A 500 -27.08 -37.23 11.42
CA ASN A 500 -26.20 -37.44 12.55
C ASN A 500 -26.07 -38.81 13.27
N VAL A 501 -24.83 -39.27 13.18
CA VAL A 501 -23.97 -39.80 14.26
C VAL A 501 -24.12 -41.27 14.63
N GLY A 502 -23.01 -41.99 14.46
CA GLY A 502 -22.60 -43.00 15.44
C GLY A 502 -22.10 -44.32 14.86
N LYS A 503 -20.84 -44.35 14.40
CA LYS A 503 -19.72 -45.15 14.94
C LYS A 503 -18.64 -45.36 13.90
#